data_AF-A0A2D6BKD3-F1
#
_entry.id   AF-A0A2D6BKD3-F1
#
_cell.length_a   1.000
_cell.length_b   1.000
_cell.length_c   1.000
_cell.angle_alpha   90.00
_cell.angle_beta   90.00
_cell.angle_gamma   90.00
#
_symmetry.space_group_name_H-M   'P 1'
#
loop_
_entity.id
_entity.type
_entity.pdbx_description
1 polymer ?
#
loop_
_entity_poly.entity_id
_entity_poly.type
_entity_poly.pdbx_seq_one_letter_code
_entity_poly.pdbx_strand_id
1 'polypeptide(L)'
;MSSLAGPRRRARRPQGPARRSLSGGRGAPSAGRPRSRPRVLDRGGSGAPLSATPRRGTQDRGGICRWYVRPPMNEQVLPTTPGPPGDRPALTRETVLFAALLLVFAPAIAAMAQVWNRFDYLSHGYLVPLVSLWAFLRERPLRRDVPVAPDLRGALLVGVALLVYLGGLAGKVVSLQGIAFVTAVAGLTWLLRGPAWLRAVAFPASYLVFMVPPPSSWITPLIVELQVYVSSAAVFLLTGIGVEIARDGNILSLASGESMFVAEACSGVTSVITLTPLAVVMAAYSLRRALPRVVLVIGVIPLAMTGNLTRVLATVILADRYGVPWATEGPVHDLLGISTYVVACLGMLGLAALLRRASPARS
;
A
#
# COMPACT_ATOMS: atom_id res chain seq x y z
N MET A 1 -37.37 -25.55 -35.80
CA MET A 1 -38.61 -25.78 -35.00
C MET A 1 -38.71 -27.28 -34.73
N SER A 2 -39.28 -27.67 -33.58
CA SER A 2 -39.54 -29.08 -33.17
C SER A 2 -38.30 -29.97 -32.91
N SER A 3 -38.37 -31.07 -32.14
CA SER A 3 -39.13 -31.41 -30.91
C SER A 3 -38.60 -32.78 -30.36
N LEU A 4 -39.16 -33.27 -29.23
CA LEU A 4 -39.01 -34.63 -28.64
C LEU A 4 -37.61 -34.96 -28.05
N ALA A 5 -37.34 -35.09 -26.74
CA ALA A 5 -38.10 -35.14 -25.48
C ALA A 5 -38.54 -36.52 -24.91
N GLY A 6 -37.91 -36.92 -23.78
CA GLY A 6 -38.43 -37.89 -22.78
C GLY A 6 -37.54 -39.12 -22.52
N PRO A 7 -37.72 -39.86 -21.39
CA PRO A 7 -38.61 -39.62 -20.23
C PRO A 7 -37.88 -39.58 -18.87
N ARG A 8 -38.62 -39.29 -17.78
CA ARG A 8 -38.14 -39.26 -16.38
C ARG A 8 -38.44 -40.57 -15.61
N ARG A 9 -37.70 -40.86 -14.55
CA ARG A 9 -38.21 -41.58 -13.34
C ARG A 9 -37.71 -40.93 -12.03
N ARG A 10 -38.35 -41.25 -10.90
CA ARG A 10 -38.24 -40.53 -9.60
C ARG A 10 -38.00 -41.48 -8.41
N ALA A 11 -37.16 -41.01 -7.48
CA ALA A 11 -37.25 -41.10 -6.01
C ALA A 11 -37.42 -42.45 -5.27
N ARG A 12 -36.64 -42.62 -4.18
CA ARG A 12 -37.15 -43.06 -2.85
C ARG A 12 -36.18 -42.74 -1.69
N ARG A 13 -36.74 -42.16 -0.63
CA ARG A 13 -36.38 -42.26 0.82
C ARG A 13 -37.55 -43.04 1.49
N PRO A 14 -37.61 -43.39 2.80
CA PRO A 14 -36.88 -42.85 3.98
C PRO A 14 -36.49 -43.91 5.07
N GLN A 15 -36.21 -43.43 6.31
CA GLN A 15 -36.41 -44.03 7.66
C GLN A 15 -35.16 -44.27 8.55
N GLY A 16 -35.36 -44.09 9.87
CA GLY A 16 -34.53 -44.56 11.02
C GLY A 16 -35.41 -45.50 11.90
N PRO A 17 -35.42 -45.47 13.26
CA PRO A 17 -34.60 -44.73 14.25
C PRO A 17 -34.21 -45.53 15.56
N ALA A 18 -33.36 -44.97 16.46
CA ALA A 18 -33.26 -45.25 17.93
C ALA A 18 -32.35 -44.16 18.59
N ARG A 19 -32.42 -43.65 19.85
CA ARG A 19 -32.70 -44.16 21.23
C ARG A 19 -31.59 -45.12 21.74
N ARG A 20 -31.02 -45.07 22.97
CA ARG A 20 -31.24 -44.49 24.34
C ARG A 20 -29.83 -44.33 25.04
N SER A 21 -29.56 -43.77 26.24
CA SER A 21 -30.21 -42.80 27.17
C SER A 21 -29.37 -42.51 28.46
N LEU A 22 -29.49 -41.28 29.03
CA LEU A 22 -29.43 -40.89 30.48
C LEU A 22 -28.11 -40.95 31.31
N SER A 23 -27.72 -39.77 31.87
CA SER A 23 -27.44 -39.48 33.31
C SER A 23 -26.81 -38.07 33.47
N GLY A 24 -26.85 -37.35 34.61
CA GLY A 24 -27.65 -37.52 35.85
C GLY A 24 -27.09 -36.77 37.08
N GLY A 25 -27.79 -35.75 37.60
CA GLY A 25 -27.41 -34.97 38.82
C GLY A 25 -26.59 -33.69 38.51
N ARG A 26 -26.88 -32.47 38.99
CA ARG A 26 -27.42 -31.86 40.26
C ARG A 26 -26.37 -31.69 41.38
N GLY A 27 -26.18 -30.44 41.84
CA GLY A 27 -25.45 -30.13 43.09
C GLY A 27 -25.05 -28.65 43.26
N ALA A 28 -25.88 -27.85 43.95
CA ALA A 28 -25.51 -26.54 44.50
C ALA A 28 -26.36 -26.25 45.75
N PRO A 29 -25.73 -25.88 46.87
CA PRO A 29 -25.97 -24.59 47.53
C PRO A 29 -24.63 -23.91 47.94
N SER A 30 -24.45 -22.65 48.36
CA SER A 30 -25.25 -21.43 48.64
C SER A 30 -25.01 -20.89 50.06
N ALA A 31 -25.09 -19.55 50.21
CA ALA A 31 -25.07 -18.75 51.44
C ALA A 31 -23.78 -18.73 52.32
N GLY A 32 -23.49 -17.57 52.94
CA GLY A 32 -22.35 -17.41 53.87
C GLY A 32 -21.82 -15.98 54.07
N ARG A 33 -22.56 -15.12 54.80
CA ARG A 33 -22.04 -13.88 55.42
C ARG A 33 -22.47 -13.87 56.89
N PRO A 34 -21.64 -13.38 57.82
CA PRO A 34 -22.02 -12.15 58.52
C PRO A 34 -20.87 -11.17 58.81
N ARG A 35 -21.22 -10.09 59.50
CA ARG A 35 -20.44 -8.86 59.77
C ARG A 35 -19.47 -9.01 60.94
N SER A 36 -18.42 -8.18 60.96
CA SER A 36 -17.97 -7.51 62.19
C SER A 36 -17.38 -6.11 61.90
N ARG A 37 -17.42 -5.23 62.90
CA ARG A 37 -16.76 -3.90 62.98
C ARG A 37 -16.12 -3.81 64.37
N PRO A 38 -15.02 -3.06 64.53
CA PRO A 38 -14.85 -2.27 65.75
C PRO A 38 -14.90 -0.74 65.56
N ARG A 39 -15.04 -0.03 66.68
CA ARG A 39 -15.03 1.42 66.90
C ARG A 39 -14.59 1.64 68.37
N VAL A 40 -13.85 2.66 68.81
CA VAL A 40 -13.36 3.93 68.22
C VAL A 40 -11.86 4.08 68.55
N LEU A 41 -11.14 5.02 67.93
CA LEU A 41 -10.46 6.10 68.69
C LEU A 41 -9.95 7.23 67.78
N ASP A 42 -9.58 8.34 68.42
CA ASP A 42 -9.45 9.68 67.84
C ASP A 42 -8.09 10.31 68.21
N ARG A 43 -7.57 11.18 67.33
CA ARG A 43 -6.58 12.24 67.61
C ARG A 43 -6.35 13.08 66.35
N GLY A 44 -6.58 14.39 66.46
CA GLY A 44 -6.40 15.33 65.35
C GLY A 44 -4.93 15.58 64.97
N GLY A 45 -4.72 15.92 63.70
CA GLY A 45 -3.45 16.40 63.17
C GLY A 45 -3.71 17.18 61.87
N SER A 46 -3.31 18.45 61.84
CA SER A 46 -3.54 19.34 60.70
C SER A 46 -2.64 18.97 59.52
N GLY A 47 -3.24 18.46 58.43
CA GLY A 47 -2.55 18.13 57.20
C GLY A 47 -3.37 18.55 55.98
N ALA A 48 -2.75 19.31 55.06
CA ALA A 48 -3.42 19.73 53.83
C ALA A 48 -3.66 18.52 52.90
N PRO A 49 -4.81 18.45 52.20
CA PRO A 49 -5.07 17.38 51.26
C PRO A 49 -4.17 17.50 50.03
N LEU A 50 -3.13 16.67 49.97
CA LEU A 50 -2.31 16.49 48.77
C LEU A 50 -3.22 16.18 47.57
N SER A 51 -3.06 16.94 46.49
CA SER A 51 -3.88 16.83 45.29
C SER A 51 -3.74 15.44 44.67
N ALA A 52 -4.81 14.64 44.74
CA ALA A 52 -4.87 13.32 44.14
C ALA A 52 -4.77 13.44 42.61
N THR A 53 -3.57 13.24 42.07
CA THR A 53 -3.33 13.27 40.63
C THR A 53 -4.15 12.16 39.95
N PRO A 54 -5.06 12.48 39.01
CA PRO A 54 -5.75 11.44 38.26
C PRO A 54 -4.69 10.64 37.49
N ARG A 55 -4.62 9.32 37.74
CA ARG A 55 -3.78 8.42 36.93
C ARG A 55 -4.19 8.60 35.47
N ARG A 56 -3.36 9.26 34.67
CA ARG A 56 -3.54 9.35 33.22
C ARG A 56 -3.51 7.93 32.68
N GLY A 57 -4.66 7.40 32.32
CA GLY A 57 -4.76 6.12 31.63
C GLY A 57 -3.92 6.19 30.36
N THR A 58 -2.84 5.42 30.31
CA THR A 58 -1.93 5.32 29.16
C THR A 58 -2.61 4.51 28.05
N GLN A 59 -3.61 5.12 27.41
CA GLN A 59 -4.23 4.60 26.20
C GLN A 59 -3.15 4.53 25.10
N ASP A 60 -2.56 3.36 24.87
CA ASP A 60 -1.59 3.12 23.78
C ASP A 60 -2.30 3.36 22.43
N ARG A 61 -2.24 4.59 21.96
CA ARG A 61 -2.72 5.01 20.64
C ARG A 61 -1.76 4.46 19.59
N GLY A 62 -1.98 3.19 19.26
CA GLY A 62 -1.07 2.36 18.51
C GLY A 62 -0.57 3.00 17.21
N GLY A 63 0.74 3.27 17.16
CA GLY A 63 1.52 3.35 15.92
C GLY A 63 1.18 4.47 14.93
N ILE A 64 0.56 5.56 15.36
CA ILE A 64 0.28 6.72 14.50
C ILE A 64 1.58 7.24 13.84
N CYS A 65 1.50 7.57 12.54
CA CYS A 65 2.64 7.96 11.72
C CYS A 65 3.47 9.13 12.31
N ARG A 66 4.78 8.89 12.50
CA ARG A 66 5.77 9.90 12.93
C ARG A 66 6.10 10.97 11.85
N TRP A 67 5.20 11.21 10.91
CA TRP A 67 5.19 12.41 10.08
C TRP A 67 4.55 13.60 10.81
N TYR A 68 3.73 13.33 11.83
CA TYR A 68 3.17 14.37 12.71
C TYR A 68 4.18 14.82 13.77
N VAL A 69 5.02 15.79 13.41
CA VAL A 69 5.68 16.66 14.38
C VAL A 69 4.61 17.60 14.93
N ARG A 70 4.26 17.46 16.23
CA ARG A 70 3.45 18.47 16.93
C ARG A 70 4.15 19.82 16.77
N PRO A 71 3.45 20.89 16.33
CA PRO A 71 4.04 22.23 16.39
C PRO A 71 4.39 22.57 17.86
N PRO A 72 5.43 23.37 18.11
CA PRO A 72 5.72 23.86 19.45
C PRO A 72 4.51 24.66 19.95
N MET A 73 4.03 24.33 21.16
CA MET A 73 2.79 24.85 21.70
C MET A 73 3.05 26.19 22.42
N ASN A 74 3.41 27.21 21.66
CA ASN A 74 3.73 28.53 22.23
C ASN A 74 3.33 29.70 21.31
N GLU A 75 2.02 29.96 21.23
CA GLU A 75 1.48 31.33 21.12
C GLU A 75 0.04 31.34 21.66
N GLN A 76 -0.35 32.40 22.36
CA GLN A 76 -1.65 32.48 23.04
C GLN A 76 -2.74 32.96 22.06
N VAL A 77 -3.18 32.06 21.18
CA VAL A 77 -4.38 32.30 20.38
C VAL A 77 -5.59 32.38 21.31
N LEU A 78 -6.17 33.57 21.43
CA LEU A 78 -7.39 33.82 22.20
C LEU A 78 -8.51 32.87 21.76
N PRO A 79 -9.33 32.34 22.69
CA PRO A 79 -10.40 31.40 22.36
C PRO A 79 -11.53 32.12 21.61
N THR A 80 -11.45 32.17 20.28
CA THR A 80 -12.58 32.52 19.42
C THR A 80 -13.73 31.56 19.71
N THR A 81 -14.88 32.09 20.13
CA THR A 81 -16.08 31.31 20.40
C THR A 81 -16.46 30.45 19.19
N PRO A 82 -16.88 29.18 19.37
CA PRO A 82 -17.32 28.35 18.25
C PRO A 82 -18.55 28.98 17.59
N GLY A 83 -18.41 29.36 16.32
CA GLY A 83 -19.52 29.87 15.52
C GLY A 83 -20.61 28.81 15.33
N PRO A 84 -21.86 29.21 15.03
CA PRO A 84 -22.96 28.28 14.80
C PRO A 84 -22.68 27.35 13.60
N PRO A 85 -23.24 26.13 13.57
CA PRO A 85 -22.94 25.11 12.56
C PRO A 85 -23.54 25.44 11.18
N GLY A 86 -22.86 26.32 10.45
CA GLY A 86 -23.26 26.86 9.14
C GLY A 86 -22.52 26.28 7.92
N ASP A 87 -21.86 25.11 8.05
CA ASP A 87 -20.82 24.56 7.13
C ASP A 87 -21.27 24.17 5.70
N ARG A 88 -22.40 24.67 5.19
CA ARG A 88 -22.90 24.34 3.84
C ARG A 88 -22.17 25.03 2.67
N PRO A 89 -21.78 26.32 2.70
CA PRO A 89 -21.18 26.97 1.52
C PRO A 89 -19.70 26.63 1.32
N ALA A 90 -18.95 26.39 2.40
CA ALA A 90 -17.52 26.06 2.33
C ALA A 90 -17.28 24.72 1.62
N LEU A 91 -18.04 23.69 1.99
CA LEU A 91 -17.94 22.36 1.39
C LEU A 91 -18.20 22.41 -0.12
N THR A 92 -19.22 23.15 -0.56
CA THR A 92 -19.53 23.34 -1.99
C THR A 92 -18.39 24.03 -2.74
N ARG A 93 -17.80 25.11 -2.18
CA ARG A 93 -16.68 25.82 -2.80
C ARG A 93 -15.46 24.91 -2.99
N GLU A 94 -15.11 24.12 -1.99
CA GLU A 94 -13.99 23.19 -2.09
C GLU A 94 -14.25 22.09 -3.12
N THR A 95 -15.45 21.50 -3.13
CA THR A 95 -15.85 20.51 -4.15
C THR A 95 -15.77 21.08 -5.56
N VAL A 96 -16.23 22.31 -5.80
CA VAL A 96 -16.14 22.98 -7.11
C VAL A 96 -14.68 23.21 -7.52
N LEU A 97 -13.80 23.62 -6.60
CA LEU A 97 -12.39 23.86 -6.93
C LEU A 97 -11.62 22.56 -7.22
N PHE A 98 -11.89 21.47 -6.49
CA PHE A 98 -11.30 20.17 -6.82
C PHE A 98 -11.89 19.57 -8.10
N ALA A 99 -13.17 19.79 -8.41
CA ALA A 99 -13.77 19.39 -9.69
C ALA A 99 -13.18 20.18 -10.87
N ALA A 100 -12.98 21.49 -10.72
CA ALA A 100 -12.29 22.31 -11.72
C ALA A 100 -10.82 21.87 -11.92
N LEU A 101 -10.12 21.52 -10.84
CA LEU A 101 -8.76 20.95 -10.93
C LEU A 101 -8.75 19.63 -11.72
N LEU A 102 -9.68 18.72 -11.42
CA LEU A 102 -9.82 17.45 -12.15
C LEU A 102 -10.17 17.66 -13.62
N LEU A 103 -10.96 18.68 -13.96
CA LEU A 103 -11.28 19.03 -15.34
C LEU A 103 -10.05 19.59 -16.10
N VAL A 104 -9.29 20.51 -15.49
CA VAL A 104 -8.04 21.06 -16.06
C VAL A 104 -7.01 19.97 -16.32
N PHE A 105 -6.88 19.01 -15.41
CA PHE A 105 -5.95 17.88 -15.51
C PHE A 105 -6.55 16.62 -16.15
N ALA A 106 -7.77 16.65 -16.69
CA ALA A 106 -8.37 15.51 -17.39
C ALA A 106 -7.50 15.00 -18.56
N PRO A 107 -6.85 15.85 -19.38
CA PRO A 107 -5.88 15.39 -20.39
C PRO A 107 -4.67 14.66 -19.79
N ALA A 108 -4.14 15.12 -18.64
CA ALA A 108 -3.04 14.45 -17.94
C ALA A 108 -3.46 13.08 -17.42
N ILE A 109 -4.66 12.96 -16.84
CA ILE A 109 -5.21 11.71 -16.34
C ILE A 109 -5.44 10.72 -17.50
N ALA A 110 -5.98 11.21 -18.63
CA ALA A 110 -6.13 10.40 -19.84
C ALA A 110 -4.77 9.94 -20.43
N ALA A 111 -3.77 10.82 -20.44
CA ALA A 111 -2.42 10.47 -20.91
C ALA A 111 -1.74 9.44 -19.99
N MET A 112 -1.88 9.57 -18.67
CA MET A 112 -1.40 8.54 -17.72
C MET A 112 -2.13 7.21 -17.91
N ALA A 113 -3.46 7.22 -18.08
CA ALA A 113 -4.23 6.02 -18.37
C ALA A 113 -3.82 5.33 -19.68
N GLN A 114 -3.49 6.08 -20.74
CA GLN A 114 -2.93 5.52 -21.98
C GLN A 114 -1.56 4.84 -21.77
N VAL A 115 -0.77 5.31 -20.81
CA VAL A 115 0.52 4.68 -20.44
C VAL A 115 0.28 3.43 -19.57
N TRP A 116 -0.62 3.49 -18.58
CA TRP A 116 -0.99 2.34 -17.74
C TRP A 116 -1.62 1.19 -18.54
N ASN A 117 -2.33 1.50 -19.63
CA ASN A 117 -2.91 0.51 -20.56
C ASN A 117 -1.91 -0.03 -21.61
N ARG A 118 -0.73 0.58 -21.76
CA ARG A 118 0.29 0.16 -22.73
C ARG A 118 1.40 -0.69 -22.10
N PHE A 119 1.67 -0.48 -20.82
CA PHE A 119 2.79 -1.10 -20.12
C PHE A 119 2.31 -1.76 -18.83
N ASP A 120 2.31 -3.10 -18.81
CA ASP A 120 1.77 -3.88 -17.68
C ASP A 120 2.43 -3.56 -16.34
N TYR A 121 3.72 -3.20 -16.35
CA TYR A 121 4.44 -2.77 -15.15
C TYR A 121 3.95 -1.44 -14.56
N LEU A 122 3.24 -0.62 -15.34
CA LEU A 122 2.63 0.64 -14.91
C LEU A 122 1.11 0.54 -14.64
N SER A 123 0.48 -0.60 -14.94
CA SER A 123 -0.95 -0.87 -14.70
C SER A 123 -1.42 -0.57 -13.26
N HIS A 124 -0.53 -0.74 -12.28
CA HIS A 124 -0.77 -0.47 -10.87
C HIS A 124 -1.18 1.00 -10.58
N GLY A 125 -0.91 1.93 -11.51
CA GLY A 125 -1.29 3.34 -11.39
C GLY A 125 -2.79 3.56 -11.17
N TYR A 126 -3.65 2.68 -11.71
CA TYR A 126 -5.10 2.69 -11.46
C TYR A 126 -5.49 2.47 -9.99
N LEU A 127 -4.70 1.69 -9.22
CA LEU A 127 -4.98 1.40 -7.82
C LEU A 127 -4.51 2.51 -6.87
N VAL A 128 -3.51 3.29 -7.27
CA VAL A 128 -2.90 4.35 -6.45
C VAL A 128 -3.90 5.42 -5.98
N PRO A 129 -4.78 6.01 -6.82
CA PRO A 129 -5.77 6.98 -6.33
C PRO A 129 -6.81 6.33 -5.40
N LEU A 130 -7.15 5.06 -5.59
CA LEU A 130 -8.06 4.33 -4.69
C LEU A 130 -7.44 4.12 -3.30
N VAL A 131 -6.15 3.76 -3.25
CA VAL A 131 -5.39 3.61 -2.00
C VAL A 131 -5.14 4.97 -1.33
N SER A 132 -4.87 6.03 -2.09
CA SER A 132 -4.80 7.41 -1.58
C SER A 132 -6.13 7.85 -0.95
N LEU A 133 -7.26 7.61 -1.64
CA LEU A 133 -8.60 7.89 -1.12
C LEU A 133 -8.90 7.06 0.14
N TRP A 134 -8.58 5.77 0.16
CA TRP A 134 -8.71 4.93 1.36
C TRP A 134 -7.87 5.46 2.53
N ALA A 135 -6.62 5.84 2.30
CA ALA A 135 -5.74 6.42 3.32
C ALA A 135 -6.31 7.75 3.86
N PHE A 136 -6.77 8.64 2.98
CA PHE A 136 -7.47 9.86 3.35
C PHE A 136 -8.75 9.56 4.17
N LEU A 137 -9.55 8.57 3.78
CA LEU A 137 -10.75 8.17 4.52
C LEU A 137 -10.43 7.53 5.88
N ARG A 138 -9.34 6.79 6.00
CA ARG A 138 -8.85 6.18 7.24
C ARG A 138 -8.28 7.20 8.22
N GLU A 139 -7.60 8.23 7.72
CA GLU A 139 -6.90 9.24 8.53
C GLU A 139 -7.79 10.41 8.99
N ARG A 140 -9.13 10.30 8.91
CA ARG A 140 -10.06 11.34 9.42
C ARG A 140 -9.74 11.78 10.87
N PRO A 141 -9.41 10.88 11.83
CA PRO A 141 -9.07 11.28 13.19
C PRO A 141 -7.80 12.14 13.32
N LEU A 142 -6.90 12.15 12.33
CA LEU A 142 -5.67 12.94 12.38
C LEU A 142 -5.87 14.42 12.00
N ARG A 143 -6.99 14.73 11.32
CA ARG A 143 -7.30 16.08 10.81
C ARG A 143 -8.61 16.68 11.29
N ARG A 144 -9.42 15.91 12.04
CA ARG A 144 -10.69 16.36 12.64
C ARG A 144 -10.54 17.66 13.41
N ASP A 145 -9.48 17.74 14.22
CA ASP A 145 -9.25 18.83 15.17
C ASP A 145 -8.11 19.76 14.70
N VAL A 146 -7.73 19.70 13.41
CA VAL A 146 -6.69 20.55 12.82
C VAL A 146 -7.33 21.82 12.26
N PRO A 147 -6.91 23.02 12.71
CA PRO A 147 -7.55 24.27 12.32
C PRO A 147 -7.40 24.53 10.82
N VAL A 148 -8.45 25.10 10.23
CA VAL A 148 -8.55 25.47 8.82
C VAL A 148 -8.01 26.89 8.67
N ALA A 149 -6.82 27.03 8.07
CA ALA A 149 -6.15 28.32 7.90
C ALA A 149 -5.71 28.48 6.44
N PRO A 150 -6.56 29.05 5.56
CA PRO A 150 -6.22 29.29 4.16
C PRO A 150 -4.95 30.12 4.02
N ASP A 151 -4.06 29.73 3.09
CA ASP A 151 -2.74 30.34 2.92
C ASP A 151 -2.44 30.58 1.44
N LEU A 152 -2.30 31.85 1.04
CA LEU A 152 -2.04 32.25 -0.35
C LEU A 152 -0.72 31.67 -0.90
N ARG A 153 0.21 31.21 -0.06
CA ARG A 153 1.41 30.47 -0.51
C ARG A 153 1.06 29.16 -1.21
N GLY A 154 -0.10 28.55 -0.91
CA GLY A 154 -0.64 27.43 -1.66
C GLY A 154 -0.99 27.78 -3.11
N ALA A 155 -1.41 29.03 -3.39
CA ALA A 155 -1.70 29.49 -4.75
C ALA A 155 -0.42 29.60 -5.60
N LEU A 156 0.72 29.97 -5.00
CA LEU A 156 2.02 29.92 -5.68
C LEU A 156 2.37 28.47 -6.08
N LEU A 157 2.12 27.48 -5.20
CA LEU A 157 2.37 26.08 -5.53
C LEU A 157 1.44 25.55 -6.63
N VAL A 158 0.17 26.00 -6.66
CA VAL A 158 -0.74 25.71 -7.79
C VAL A 158 -0.28 26.40 -9.08
N GLY A 159 0.18 27.65 -9.01
CA GLY A 159 0.73 28.37 -10.17
C GLY A 159 1.96 27.68 -10.78
N VAL A 160 2.92 27.27 -9.95
CA VAL A 160 4.08 26.47 -10.37
C VAL A 160 3.63 25.14 -10.97
N ALA A 161 2.66 24.45 -10.36
CA ALA A 161 2.13 23.21 -10.91
C ALA A 161 1.48 23.40 -12.29
N LEU A 162 0.73 24.49 -12.50
CA LEU A 162 0.14 24.80 -13.81
C LEU A 162 1.21 25.15 -14.87
N LEU A 163 2.29 25.83 -14.49
CA LEU A 163 3.43 26.08 -15.39
C LEU A 163 4.14 24.76 -15.79
N VAL A 164 4.37 23.86 -14.83
CA VAL A 164 4.92 22.52 -15.10
C VAL A 164 3.97 21.68 -15.95
N TYR A 165 2.65 21.81 -15.76
CA TYR A 165 1.65 21.14 -16.60
C TYR A 165 1.70 21.66 -18.05
N LEU A 166 1.74 22.97 -18.26
CA LEU A 166 1.87 23.57 -19.60
C LEU A 166 3.17 23.13 -20.29
N GLY A 167 4.29 23.09 -19.57
CA GLY A 167 5.55 22.52 -20.09
C GLY A 167 5.44 21.02 -20.41
N GLY A 168 4.76 20.25 -19.57
CA GLY A 168 4.48 18.83 -19.79
C GLY A 168 3.53 18.56 -20.97
N LEU A 169 2.59 19.47 -21.27
CA LEU A 169 1.75 19.43 -22.47
C LEU A 169 2.58 19.76 -23.73
N ALA A 170 3.31 20.89 -23.71
CA ALA A 170 4.12 21.34 -24.84
C ALA A 170 5.20 20.33 -25.25
N GLY A 171 5.93 19.79 -24.27
CA GLY A 171 6.93 18.73 -24.47
C GLY A 171 6.35 17.32 -24.58
N LYS A 172 5.02 17.14 -24.48
CA LYS A 172 4.32 15.84 -24.44
C LYS A 172 4.83 14.86 -23.36
N VAL A 173 5.43 15.37 -22.29
CA VAL A 173 6.04 14.58 -21.20
C VAL A 173 4.99 14.24 -20.14
N VAL A 174 4.36 13.07 -20.27
CA VAL A 174 3.31 12.58 -19.35
C VAL A 174 3.74 12.59 -17.88
N SER A 175 5.01 12.28 -17.59
CA SER A 175 5.58 12.32 -16.24
C SER A 175 5.50 13.72 -15.60
N LEU A 176 5.75 14.79 -16.37
CA LEU A 176 5.63 16.16 -15.88
C LEU A 176 4.17 16.56 -15.64
N GLN A 177 3.26 16.11 -16.52
CA GLN A 177 1.82 16.35 -16.35
C GLN A 177 1.27 15.65 -15.09
N GLY A 178 1.74 14.43 -14.81
CA GLY A 178 1.39 13.70 -13.59
C GLY A 178 1.99 14.30 -12.32
N ILE A 179 3.28 14.69 -12.33
CA ILE A 179 3.90 15.43 -11.21
C ILE A 179 3.10 16.71 -10.93
N ALA A 180 2.81 17.50 -11.98
CA ALA A 180 2.03 18.72 -11.87
C ALA A 180 0.64 18.49 -11.26
N PHE A 181 -0.07 17.43 -11.64
CA PHE A 181 -1.35 17.11 -11.00
C PHE A 181 -1.22 16.88 -9.49
N VAL A 182 -0.23 16.07 -9.06
CA VAL A 182 -0.01 15.78 -7.63
C VAL A 182 0.42 17.03 -6.87
N THR A 183 1.29 17.86 -7.47
CA THR A 183 1.69 19.16 -6.90
C THR A 183 0.50 20.13 -6.80
N ALA A 184 -0.41 20.15 -7.78
CA ALA A 184 -1.60 20.99 -7.76
C ALA A 184 -2.64 20.52 -6.72
N VAL A 185 -2.82 19.21 -6.53
CA VAL A 185 -3.66 18.66 -5.43
C VAL A 185 -3.10 19.06 -4.06
N ALA A 186 -1.78 18.99 -3.87
CA ALA A 186 -1.13 19.43 -2.63
C ALA A 186 -1.22 20.96 -2.43
N GLY A 187 -1.00 21.74 -3.50
CA GLY A 187 -1.09 23.21 -3.50
C GLY A 187 -2.50 23.71 -3.22
N LEU A 188 -3.53 23.09 -3.82
CA LEU A 188 -4.93 23.44 -3.57
C LEU A 188 -5.36 23.07 -2.14
N THR A 189 -4.86 21.94 -1.61
CA THR A 189 -5.05 21.57 -0.20
C THR A 189 -4.41 22.59 0.75
N TRP A 190 -3.19 23.04 0.46
CA TRP A 190 -2.52 24.11 1.22
C TRP A 190 -3.31 25.42 1.13
N LEU A 191 -3.71 25.84 -0.07
CA LEU A 191 -4.44 27.08 -0.31
C LEU A 191 -5.75 27.15 0.48
N LEU A 192 -6.51 26.05 0.50
CA LEU A 192 -7.85 26.02 1.09
C LEU A 192 -7.87 25.67 2.59
N ARG A 193 -6.90 24.90 3.08
CA ARG A 193 -6.91 24.37 4.46
C ARG A 193 -5.66 24.69 5.30
N GLY A 194 -4.57 25.09 4.66
CA GLY A 194 -3.32 25.50 5.32
C GLY A 194 -2.26 24.41 5.45
N PRO A 195 -1.01 24.79 5.81
CA PRO A 195 0.12 23.86 5.91
C PRO A 195 0.03 22.91 7.13
N ALA A 196 -0.84 23.18 8.09
CA ALA A 196 -1.20 22.23 9.15
C ALA A 196 -2.04 21.07 8.59
N TRP A 197 -3.04 21.38 7.75
CA TRP A 197 -3.89 20.39 7.11
C TRP A 197 -3.13 19.56 6.07
N LEU A 198 -2.30 20.18 5.22
CA LEU A 198 -1.47 19.44 4.25
C LEU A 198 -0.56 18.42 4.96
N ARG A 199 0.04 18.78 6.11
CA ARG A 199 0.81 17.83 6.94
C ARG A 199 -0.06 16.68 7.49
N ALA A 200 -1.31 16.97 7.87
CA ALA A 200 -2.25 15.96 8.36
C ALA A 200 -2.81 15.03 7.26
N VAL A 201 -2.58 15.33 5.98
CA VAL A 201 -2.88 14.46 4.82
C VAL A 201 -1.64 14.15 3.97
N ALA A 202 -0.44 14.32 4.52
CA ALA A 202 0.82 14.21 3.77
C ALA A 202 1.05 12.80 3.19
N PHE A 203 0.58 11.75 3.85
CA PHE A 203 0.68 10.39 3.32
C PHE A 203 -0.23 10.18 2.09
N PRO A 204 -1.57 10.33 2.16
CA PRO A 204 -2.42 10.15 0.98
C PRO A 204 -2.07 11.10 -0.18
N ALA A 205 -1.67 12.34 0.12
CA ALA A 205 -1.25 13.30 -0.92
C ALA A 205 0.05 12.88 -1.61
N SER A 206 1.10 12.52 -0.87
CA SER A 206 2.36 12.08 -1.48
C SER A 206 2.27 10.69 -2.12
N TYR A 207 1.36 9.82 -1.66
CA TYR A 207 1.13 8.51 -2.26
C TYR A 207 0.65 8.58 -3.72
N LEU A 208 -0.01 9.67 -4.14
CA LEU A 208 -0.41 9.87 -5.53
C LEU A 208 0.78 9.93 -6.51
N VAL A 209 2.01 10.21 -6.05
CA VAL A 209 3.21 10.16 -6.91
C VAL A 209 3.39 8.79 -7.57
N PHE A 210 2.97 7.69 -6.92
CA PHE A 210 3.12 6.34 -7.47
C PHE A 210 2.24 6.05 -8.68
N MET A 211 1.25 6.88 -9.01
CA MET A 211 0.49 6.71 -10.26
C MET A 211 1.20 7.37 -11.45
N VAL A 212 2.12 8.31 -11.19
CA VAL A 212 2.79 9.07 -12.24
C VAL A 212 3.77 8.15 -12.96
N PRO A 213 3.62 7.93 -14.28
CA PRO A 213 4.55 7.09 -15.01
C PRO A 213 5.94 7.74 -15.02
N PRO A 214 7.01 7.04 -14.59
CA PRO A 214 8.38 7.56 -14.66
C PRO A 214 8.80 7.80 -16.12
N PRO A 215 9.77 8.71 -16.39
CA PRO A 215 10.27 8.94 -17.74
C PRO A 215 10.84 7.68 -18.39
N SER A 216 10.49 7.41 -19.64
CA SER A 216 11.04 6.30 -20.42
C SER A 216 12.57 6.38 -20.56
N SER A 217 13.12 7.59 -20.63
CA SER A 217 14.57 7.84 -20.62
C SER A 217 15.29 7.39 -19.35
N TRP A 218 14.57 7.11 -18.26
CA TRP A 218 15.14 6.53 -17.03
C TRP A 218 14.86 5.02 -16.93
N ILE A 219 13.68 4.59 -17.35
CA ILE A 219 13.25 3.18 -17.21
C ILE A 219 13.78 2.28 -18.32
N THR A 220 13.73 2.69 -19.59
CA THR A 220 14.15 1.82 -20.71
C THR A 220 15.62 1.39 -20.61
N PRO A 221 16.60 2.25 -20.25
CA PRO A 221 17.97 1.80 -20.00
C PRO A 221 18.08 0.83 -18.82
N LEU A 222 17.41 1.15 -17.69
CA LEU A 222 17.39 0.30 -16.50
C LEU A 222 16.83 -1.11 -16.79
N ILE A 223 15.82 -1.21 -17.67
CA ILE A 223 15.25 -2.48 -18.10
C ILE A 223 16.27 -3.31 -18.86
N VAL A 224 16.99 -2.72 -19.81
CA VAL A 224 18.03 -3.42 -20.61
C VAL A 224 19.17 -3.91 -19.70
N GLU A 225 19.67 -3.05 -18.81
CA GLU A 225 20.70 -3.43 -17.83
C GLU A 225 20.24 -4.58 -16.92
N LEU A 226 18.99 -4.53 -16.44
CA LEU A 226 18.41 -5.61 -15.62
C LEU A 226 18.18 -6.90 -16.42
N GLN A 227 17.79 -6.82 -17.69
CA GLN A 227 17.70 -8.00 -18.57
C GLN A 227 19.06 -8.66 -18.77
N VAL A 228 20.11 -7.88 -19.05
CA VAL A 228 21.49 -8.39 -19.20
C VAL A 228 22.00 -9.00 -17.90
N TYR A 229 21.78 -8.33 -16.76
CA TYR A 229 22.13 -8.84 -15.43
C TYR A 229 21.43 -10.17 -15.11
N VAL A 230 20.10 -10.24 -15.26
CA VAL A 230 19.31 -11.45 -15.00
C VAL A 230 19.71 -12.59 -15.95
N SER A 231 19.96 -12.30 -17.22
CA SER A 231 20.41 -13.30 -18.20
C SER A 231 21.80 -13.85 -17.84
N SER A 232 22.73 -12.99 -17.42
CA SER A 232 24.07 -13.42 -17.01
C SER A 232 24.06 -14.21 -15.69
N ALA A 233 23.23 -13.80 -14.73
CA ALA A 233 23.03 -14.52 -13.47
C ALA A 233 22.35 -15.88 -13.69
N ALA A 234 21.40 -15.97 -14.62
CA ALA A 234 20.76 -17.22 -14.99
C ALA A 234 21.77 -18.23 -15.58
N VAL A 235 22.57 -17.83 -16.57
CA VAL A 235 23.58 -18.75 -17.16
C VAL A 235 24.62 -19.18 -16.13
N PHE A 236 25.12 -18.28 -15.28
CA PHE A 236 26.07 -18.64 -14.21
C PHE A 236 25.51 -19.73 -13.27
N LEU A 237 24.26 -19.60 -12.85
CA LEU A 237 23.63 -20.58 -11.95
C LEU A 237 23.24 -21.89 -12.67
N LEU A 238 22.80 -21.82 -13.94
CA LEU A 238 22.35 -22.98 -14.70
C LEU A 238 23.51 -23.86 -15.20
N THR A 239 24.59 -23.24 -15.67
CA THR A 239 25.84 -23.97 -15.98
C THR A 239 26.46 -24.59 -14.72
N GLY A 240 26.35 -23.91 -13.57
CA GLY A 240 26.73 -24.44 -12.25
C GLY A 240 25.95 -25.67 -11.78
N ILE A 241 24.81 -26.00 -12.41
CA ILE A 241 24.05 -27.25 -12.20
C ILE A 241 24.04 -28.17 -13.45
N GLY A 242 24.92 -27.93 -14.42
CA GLY A 242 25.11 -28.80 -15.59
C GLY A 242 24.09 -28.62 -16.72
N VAL A 243 23.44 -27.45 -16.84
CA VAL A 243 22.58 -27.12 -18.01
C VAL A 243 23.38 -26.28 -19.00
N GLU A 244 23.50 -26.79 -20.24
CA GLU A 244 24.27 -26.15 -21.31
C GLU A 244 23.47 -25.05 -22.02
N ILE A 245 23.80 -23.79 -21.72
CA ILE A 245 23.16 -22.59 -22.27
C ILE A 245 24.24 -21.57 -22.68
N ALA A 246 24.11 -21.03 -23.89
CA ALA A 246 24.86 -19.86 -24.33
C ALA A 246 24.02 -18.58 -24.16
N ARG A 247 24.69 -17.42 -24.02
CA ARG A 247 24.05 -16.09 -23.95
C ARG A 247 24.68 -15.13 -24.94
N ASP A 248 23.82 -14.42 -25.68
CA ASP A 248 24.17 -13.16 -26.32
C ASP A 248 23.18 -12.08 -25.86
N GLY A 249 23.67 -10.95 -25.35
CA GLY A 249 22.81 -9.90 -24.76
C GLY A 249 21.81 -10.46 -23.72
N ASN A 250 20.52 -10.36 -24.02
CA ASN A 250 19.39 -10.92 -23.27
C ASN A 250 18.73 -12.14 -23.94
N ILE A 251 19.39 -12.73 -24.94
CA ILE A 251 19.02 -13.97 -25.63
C ILE A 251 19.73 -15.13 -24.95
N LEU A 252 19.00 -16.20 -24.69
CA LEU A 252 19.51 -17.47 -24.16
C LEU A 252 19.30 -18.55 -25.22
N SER A 253 20.37 -19.22 -25.64
CA SER A 253 20.34 -20.31 -26.61
C SER A 253 20.60 -21.63 -25.89
N LEU A 254 19.69 -22.59 -26.05
CA LEU A 254 19.71 -23.88 -25.36
C LEU A 254 20.42 -24.94 -26.21
N ALA A 255 20.91 -26.00 -25.57
CA ALA A 255 21.51 -27.15 -26.25
C ALA A 255 20.56 -27.88 -27.25
N SER A 256 19.24 -27.65 -27.15
CA SER A 256 18.24 -28.11 -28.13
C SER A 256 18.34 -27.40 -29.49
N GLY A 257 19.09 -26.30 -29.60
CA GLY A 257 19.13 -25.41 -30.76
C GLY A 257 18.02 -24.35 -30.76
N GLU A 258 17.08 -24.41 -29.81
CA GLU A 258 16.10 -23.34 -29.59
C GLU A 258 16.72 -22.14 -28.87
N SER A 259 16.14 -20.95 -29.06
CA SER A 259 16.54 -19.74 -28.34
C SER A 259 15.33 -19.00 -27.78
N MET A 260 15.52 -18.35 -26.63
CA MET A 260 14.48 -17.59 -25.95
C MET A 260 15.00 -16.22 -25.51
N PHE A 261 14.12 -15.22 -25.56
CA PHE A 261 14.42 -13.85 -25.14
C PHE A 261 14.00 -13.63 -23.69
N VAL A 262 14.88 -13.05 -22.87
CA VAL A 262 14.50 -12.52 -21.55
C VAL A 262 13.74 -11.21 -21.78
N ALA A 263 12.43 -11.33 -22.01
CA ALA A 263 11.51 -10.23 -22.31
C ALA A 263 11.44 -9.15 -21.20
N GLU A 264 10.85 -7.99 -21.50
CA GLU A 264 10.74 -6.84 -20.57
C GLU A 264 10.13 -7.25 -19.22
N ALA A 265 9.08 -8.09 -19.23
CA ALA A 265 8.45 -8.62 -18.03
C ALA A 265 9.40 -9.49 -17.16
N CYS A 266 10.45 -10.06 -17.75
CA CYS A 266 11.48 -10.88 -17.10
C CYS A 266 12.74 -10.09 -16.69
N SER A 267 12.75 -8.77 -16.86
CA SER A 267 13.77 -7.88 -16.28
C SER A 267 13.70 -7.80 -14.74
N GLY A 268 12.56 -8.16 -14.14
CA GLY A 268 12.27 -7.92 -12.73
C GLY A 268 11.79 -6.50 -12.40
N VAL A 269 11.87 -5.56 -13.37
CA VAL A 269 11.39 -4.18 -13.19
C VAL A 269 9.92 -4.13 -12.78
N THR A 270 9.10 -5.02 -13.36
CA THR A 270 7.67 -5.16 -13.07
C THR A 270 7.42 -5.39 -11.59
N SER A 271 8.15 -6.33 -11.00
CA SER A 271 8.05 -6.65 -9.57
C SER A 271 8.55 -5.50 -8.69
N VAL A 272 9.67 -4.85 -9.06
CA VAL A 272 10.20 -3.70 -8.30
C VAL A 272 9.21 -2.53 -8.31
N ILE A 273 8.70 -2.15 -9.48
CA ILE A 273 7.78 -1.03 -9.68
C ILE A 273 6.44 -1.28 -8.97
N THR A 274 5.85 -2.47 -9.11
CA THR A 274 4.53 -2.76 -8.53
C THR A 274 4.55 -3.03 -7.02
N LEU A 275 5.63 -3.61 -6.48
CA LEU A 275 5.77 -3.86 -5.05
C LEU A 275 6.18 -2.61 -4.27
N THR A 276 6.87 -1.63 -4.87
CA THR A 276 7.34 -0.43 -4.16
C THR A 276 6.20 0.41 -3.55
N PRO A 277 5.10 0.76 -4.26
CA PRO A 277 3.94 1.43 -3.65
C PRO A 277 3.33 0.60 -2.52
N LEU A 278 3.16 -0.70 -2.72
CA LEU A 278 2.61 -1.63 -1.72
C LEU A 278 3.48 -1.69 -0.45
N ALA A 279 4.80 -1.72 -0.60
CA ALA A 279 5.77 -1.64 0.48
C ALA A 279 5.70 -0.31 1.23
N VAL A 280 5.47 0.81 0.54
CA VAL A 280 5.31 2.13 1.16
C VAL A 280 4.02 2.22 1.99
N VAL A 281 2.89 1.68 1.50
CA VAL A 281 1.67 1.54 2.31
C VAL A 281 1.90 0.67 3.54
N MET A 282 2.52 -0.50 3.35
CA MET A 282 2.79 -1.43 4.44
C MET A 282 3.75 -0.82 5.47
N ALA A 283 4.80 -0.12 5.04
CA ALA A 283 5.74 0.58 5.89
C ALA A 283 5.06 1.69 6.69
N ALA A 284 4.22 2.50 6.05
CA ALA A 284 3.48 3.59 6.70
C ALA A 284 2.58 3.07 7.84
N TYR A 285 1.85 1.98 7.63
CA TYR A 285 0.87 1.49 8.61
C TYR A 285 1.33 0.34 9.52
N SER A 286 2.44 -0.33 9.22
CA SER A 286 2.93 -1.48 10.02
C SER A 286 4.16 -1.17 10.88
N LEU A 287 4.92 -0.11 10.58
CA LEU A 287 6.21 0.19 11.22
C LEU A 287 6.19 1.57 11.91
N ARG A 288 6.50 1.60 13.22
CA ARG A 288 6.48 2.83 14.05
C ARG A 288 7.72 3.73 13.88
N ARG A 289 8.85 3.23 13.34
CA ARG A 289 10.15 3.94 13.23
C ARG A 289 10.56 4.16 11.77
N ALA A 290 11.28 5.24 11.47
CA ALA A 290 11.68 5.60 10.11
C ALA A 290 12.66 4.60 9.45
N LEU A 291 13.74 4.20 10.14
CA LEU A 291 14.74 3.28 9.58
C LEU A 291 14.13 1.94 9.10
N PRO A 292 13.31 1.22 9.89
CA PRO A 292 12.57 0.05 9.41
C PRO A 292 11.71 0.31 8.17
N ARG A 293 11.10 1.49 8.01
CA ARG A 293 10.31 1.82 6.81
C ARG A 293 11.20 1.89 5.58
N VAL A 294 12.35 2.55 5.69
CA VAL A 294 13.35 2.65 4.62
C VAL A 294 13.91 1.26 4.27
N VAL A 295 14.26 0.45 5.28
CA VAL A 295 14.74 -0.93 5.06
C VAL A 295 13.69 -1.82 4.39
N LEU A 296 12.41 -1.70 4.74
CA LEU A 296 11.34 -2.46 4.07
C LEU A 296 11.17 -2.05 2.60
N VAL A 297 11.22 -0.74 2.30
CA VAL A 297 11.05 -0.22 0.93
C VAL A 297 12.27 -0.54 0.05
N ILE A 298 13.49 -0.33 0.54
CA ILE A 298 14.72 -0.71 -0.17
C ILE A 298 14.78 -2.24 -0.34
N GLY A 299 14.34 -2.99 0.68
CA GLY A 299 14.26 -4.46 0.65
C GLY A 299 13.35 -5.04 -0.43
N VAL A 300 12.46 -4.24 -1.03
CA VAL A 300 11.70 -4.65 -2.23
C VAL A 300 12.63 -5.03 -3.36
N ILE A 301 13.72 -4.30 -3.58
CA ILE A 301 14.62 -4.50 -4.73
C ILE A 301 15.23 -5.91 -4.72
N PRO A 302 15.97 -6.36 -3.68
CA PRO A 302 16.52 -7.70 -3.65
C PRO A 302 15.43 -8.80 -3.60
N LEU A 303 14.29 -8.58 -2.94
CA LEU A 303 13.18 -9.54 -2.93
C LEU A 303 12.58 -9.75 -4.33
N ALA A 304 12.29 -8.66 -5.04
CA ALA A 304 11.75 -8.66 -6.39
C ALA A 304 12.74 -9.27 -7.40
N MET A 305 14.02 -8.90 -7.32
CA MET A 305 15.05 -9.43 -8.20
C MET A 305 15.35 -10.91 -7.94
N THR A 306 15.32 -11.36 -6.67
CA THR A 306 15.46 -12.79 -6.34
C THR A 306 14.29 -13.59 -6.90
N GLY A 307 13.04 -13.15 -6.66
CA GLY A 307 11.85 -13.82 -7.20
C GLY A 307 11.83 -13.86 -8.74
N ASN A 308 12.25 -12.78 -9.40
CA ASN A 308 12.37 -12.75 -10.86
C ASN A 308 13.49 -13.66 -11.39
N LEU A 309 14.66 -13.69 -10.75
CA LEU A 309 15.73 -14.62 -11.13
C LEU A 309 15.28 -16.07 -10.96
N THR A 310 14.62 -16.42 -9.86
CA THR A 310 13.99 -17.75 -9.68
C THR A 310 12.98 -18.04 -10.79
N ARG A 311 12.20 -17.04 -11.26
CA ARG A 311 11.29 -17.24 -12.41
C ARG A 311 12.05 -17.59 -13.68
N VAL A 312 13.08 -16.82 -14.03
CA VAL A 312 13.87 -17.05 -15.25
C VAL A 312 14.58 -18.40 -15.20
N LEU A 313 15.19 -18.77 -14.06
CA LEU A 313 15.77 -20.10 -13.86
C LEU A 313 14.75 -21.22 -14.11
N ALA A 314 13.55 -21.11 -13.54
CA ALA A 314 12.48 -22.08 -13.74
C ALA A 314 12.00 -22.14 -15.21
N THR A 315 11.79 -21.00 -15.86
CA THR A 315 11.39 -20.96 -17.28
C THR A 315 12.44 -21.60 -18.18
N VAL A 316 13.74 -21.34 -17.98
CA VAL A 316 14.81 -21.93 -18.81
C VAL A 316 14.93 -23.44 -18.58
N ILE A 317 14.81 -23.91 -17.33
CA ILE A 317 14.81 -25.36 -17.01
C ILE A 317 13.61 -26.08 -17.65
N LEU A 318 12.44 -25.42 -17.71
CA LEU A 318 11.27 -26.00 -18.36
C LEU A 318 11.38 -25.97 -19.89
N ALA A 319 12.01 -24.93 -20.46
CA ALA A 319 12.31 -24.88 -21.90
C ALA A 319 13.30 -25.98 -22.32
N ASP A 320 14.35 -26.21 -21.53
CA ASP A 320 15.34 -27.30 -21.72
C ASP A 320 14.70 -28.69 -21.73
N ARG A 321 13.61 -28.89 -20.97
CA ARG A 321 12.99 -30.22 -20.79
C ARG A 321 11.72 -30.46 -21.61
N TYR A 322 11.01 -29.41 -22.02
CA TYR A 322 9.70 -29.49 -22.65
C TYR A 322 9.54 -28.60 -23.89
N GLY A 323 10.60 -27.93 -24.33
CA GLY A 323 10.63 -26.99 -25.45
C GLY A 323 10.24 -25.56 -25.03
N VAL A 324 10.84 -24.56 -25.70
CA VAL A 324 10.64 -23.13 -25.40
C VAL A 324 9.15 -22.75 -25.34
N PRO A 325 8.29 -23.06 -26.34
CA PRO A 325 6.90 -22.61 -26.33
C PRO A 325 6.11 -23.06 -25.09
N TRP A 326 6.36 -24.27 -24.59
CA TRP A 326 5.66 -24.81 -23.41
C TRP A 326 6.02 -24.07 -22.11
N ALA A 327 7.21 -23.46 -22.05
CA ALA A 327 7.69 -22.69 -20.90
C ALA A 327 7.43 -21.18 -21.01
N THR A 328 7.34 -20.64 -22.24
CA THR A 328 7.11 -19.21 -22.49
C THR A 328 5.66 -18.84 -22.75
N GLU A 329 4.80 -19.80 -23.11
CA GLU A 329 3.41 -19.53 -23.49
C GLU A 329 2.38 -20.22 -22.57
N GLY A 330 1.19 -19.62 -22.48
CA GLY A 330 0.04 -20.23 -21.81
C GLY A 330 0.16 -20.39 -20.29
N PRO A 331 -0.69 -21.25 -19.68
CA PRO A 331 -0.94 -21.25 -18.23
C PRO A 331 0.28 -21.55 -17.34
N VAL A 332 1.32 -22.20 -17.88
CA VAL A 332 2.56 -22.48 -17.14
C VAL A 332 3.34 -21.17 -16.92
N HIS A 333 3.45 -20.33 -17.95
CA HIS A 333 4.11 -19.03 -17.86
C HIS A 333 3.39 -18.10 -16.89
N ASP A 334 2.06 -18.01 -16.99
CA ASP A 334 1.22 -17.21 -16.09
C ASP A 334 1.38 -17.67 -14.63
N LEU A 335 1.38 -18.98 -14.38
CA LEU A 335 1.54 -19.55 -13.04
C LEU A 335 2.93 -19.26 -12.46
N LEU A 336 3.99 -19.29 -13.27
CA LEU A 336 5.34 -18.87 -12.86
C LEU A 336 5.39 -17.36 -12.55
N GLY A 337 4.69 -16.53 -13.32
CA GLY A 337 4.53 -15.09 -13.05
C GLY A 337 3.85 -14.83 -11.71
N ILE A 338 2.67 -15.42 -11.51
CA ILE A 338 1.84 -15.25 -10.30
C ILE A 338 2.56 -15.81 -9.07
N SER A 339 3.12 -17.03 -9.14
CA SER A 339 3.75 -17.67 -7.98
C SER A 339 4.98 -16.91 -7.49
N THR A 340 5.85 -16.43 -8.38
CA THR A 340 7.02 -15.64 -7.99
C THR A 340 6.68 -14.25 -7.46
N TYR A 341 5.61 -13.63 -7.97
CA TYR A 341 5.06 -12.39 -7.39
C TYR A 341 4.47 -12.62 -5.99
N VAL A 342 3.74 -13.72 -5.78
CA VAL A 342 3.23 -14.12 -4.46
C VAL A 342 4.36 -14.42 -3.47
N VAL A 343 5.42 -15.11 -3.90
CA VAL A 343 6.62 -15.35 -3.07
C VAL A 343 7.30 -14.03 -2.69
N ALA A 344 7.43 -13.08 -3.61
CA ALA A 344 7.97 -11.75 -3.30
C ALA A 344 7.07 -10.99 -2.30
N CYS A 345 5.74 -11.06 -2.43
CA CYS A 345 4.79 -10.49 -1.47
C CYS A 345 4.92 -11.14 -0.07
N LEU A 346 5.05 -12.46 0.01
CA LEU A 346 5.24 -13.20 1.25
C LEU A 346 6.59 -12.88 1.91
N GLY A 347 7.66 -12.78 1.12
CA GLY A 347 8.99 -12.34 1.59
C GLY A 347 8.96 -10.92 2.14
N MET A 348 8.25 -10.01 1.47
CA MET A 348 8.06 -8.62 1.92
C MET A 348 7.22 -8.53 3.22
N LEU A 349 6.18 -9.37 3.36
CA LEU A 349 5.42 -9.52 4.61
C LEU A 349 6.29 -10.10 5.75
N GLY A 350 7.13 -11.09 5.44
CA GLY A 350 8.10 -11.68 6.36
C GLY A 350 9.13 -10.66 6.85
N LEU A 351 9.70 -9.87 5.94
CA LEU A 351 10.60 -8.77 6.25
C LEU A 351 9.93 -7.72 7.13
N ALA A 352 8.68 -7.33 6.81
CA ALA A 352 7.91 -6.41 7.65
C ALA A 352 7.65 -6.98 9.07
N ALA A 353 7.36 -8.28 9.19
CA ALA A 353 7.19 -8.96 10.48
C ALA A 353 8.50 -9.05 11.28
N LEU A 354 9.62 -9.34 10.63
CA LEU A 354 10.96 -9.35 11.24
C LEU A 354 11.34 -7.95 11.73
N LEU A 355 11.16 -6.92 10.91
CA LEU A 355 11.43 -5.52 11.27
C LEU A 355 10.54 -5.02 12.41
N ARG A 356 9.29 -5.50 12.52
CA ARG A 356 8.43 -5.25 13.69
C ARG A 356 8.97 -5.90 14.96
N ARG A 357 9.47 -7.14 14.89
CA ARG A 357 10.10 -7.84 16.03
C ARG A 357 11.42 -7.20 16.45
N ALA A 358 12.26 -6.80 15.50
CA ALA A 358 13.56 -6.16 15.72
C ALA A 358 13.48 -4.69 16.17
N SER A 359 12.31 -4.05 16.04
CA SER A 359 12.05 -2.71 16.59
C SER A 359 10.85 -2.70 17.56
N PRO A 360 10.98 -3.33 18.75
CA PRO A 360 9.99 -3.17 19.82
C PRO A 360 9.78 -1.68 20.14
N ALA A 361 8.60 -1.33 20.65
CA ALA A 361 8.48 -0.08 21.38
C ALA A 361 9.40 -0.18 22.62
N ARG A 362 10.27 0.81 22.82
CA ARG A 362 10.72 1.11 24.18
C ARG A 362 9.48 1.68 24.87
N SER A 363 9.03 1.00 25.91
CA SER A 363 7.85 1.31 26.73
C SER A 363 8.00 2.65 27.44
#